data_AF-A0A2V9V8Z1-F1
#
_entry.id   AF-A0A2V9V8Z1-F1
#
_cell.length_a   1.000
_cell.length_b   1.000
_cell.length_c   1.000
_cell.angle_alpha   90.00
_cell.angle_beta   90.00
_cell.angle_gamma   90.00
#
_symmetry.space_group_name_H-M   'P 1'
#
loop_
_entity.id
_entity.type
_entity.pdbx_description
1 polymer ?
#
loop_
_entity_poly.entity_id
_entity_poly.type
_entity_poly.pdbx_seq_one_letter_code
_entity_poly.pdbx_strand_id
1 'polypeptide(L)'
;MIRKKERRVSTNRVPVYATQDEFCRIFAEDENALYLLAYLLTTDTLKAEQCVVAGLEDSIQGNPVFKEWVRSWSKRMIIKNAIQMVSPALGQMNGAPHVSDSDALGLNLEDSLAAVLQLAPLE
;
A
#
# COMPACT_ATOMS: atom_id res chain seq x y z
N MET A 1 47.96 -9.82 -28.54
CA MET A 1 47.55 -9.90 -27.11
C MET A 1 46.03 -9.75 -27.02
N ILE A 2 45.32 -10.84 -26.71
CA ILE A 2 43.84 -10.90 -26.69
C ILE A 2 43.37 -10.39 -25.32
N ARG A 3 42.64 -9.26 -25.31
CA ARG A 3 42.03 -8.70 -24.08
C ARG A 3 40.88 -9.61 -23.64
N LYS A 4 41.11 -10.41 -22.59
CA LYS A 4 40.06 -11.18 -21.91
C LYS A 4 39.05 -10.21 -21.32
N LYS A 5 37.83 -10.19 -21.87
CA LYS A 5 36.68 -9.51 -21.29
C LYS A 5 36.22 -10.34 -20.09
N GLU A 6 36.50 -9.86 -18.89
CA GLU A 6 36.02 -10.47 -17.65
C GLU A 6 34.49 -10.40 -17.62
N ARG A 7 33.86 -11.57 -17.68
CA ARG A 7 32.45 -11.72 -17.33
C ARG A 7 32.33 -11.43 -15.84
N ARG A 8 31.72 -10.30 -15.50
CA ARG A 8 31.25 -10.05 -14.13
C ARG A 8 30.30 -11.19 -13.76
N VAL A 9 30.72 -12.03 -12.83
CA VAL A 9 29.86 -13.01 -12.18
C VAL A 9 28.82 -12.19 -11.42
N SER A 10 27.58 -12.19 -11.90
CA SER A 10 26.45 -11.67 -11.15
C SER A 10 26.30 -12.53 -9.90
N THR A 11 26.78 -12.04 -8.77
CA THR A 11 26.54 -12.67 -7.48
C THR A 11 25.03 -12.77 -7.31
N ASN A 12 24.51 -13.99 -7.16
CA ASN A 12 23.11 -14.25 -6.87
C ASN A 12 22.81 -13.64 -5.49
N ARG A 13 22.42 -12.35 -5.46
CA ARG A 13 22.10 -11.65 -4.22
C ARG A 13 20.75 -12.17 -3.77
N VAL A 14 20.74 -12.95 -2.69
CA VAL A 14 19.49 -13.34 -2.02
C VAL A 14 18.72 -12.04 -1.75
N PRO A 15 17.46 -11.94 -2.20
CA PRO A 15 16.68 -10.73 -1.98
C PRO A 15 16.55 -10.47 -0.48
N VAL A 16 16.96 -9.27 -0.06
CA VAL A 16 16.92 -8.90 1.35
C VAL A 16 15.58 -8.23 1.63
N TYR A 17 14.77 -8.84 2.48
CA TYR A 17 13.48 -8.31 2.93
C TYR A 17 13.65 -7.32 4.08
N ALA A 18 12.72 -6.39 4.16
CA ALA A 18 12.58 -5.42 5.23
C ALA A 18 12.24 -6.12 6.54
N THR A 19 12.90 -5.69 7.59
CA THR A 19 12.58 -6.00 8.97
C THR A 19 11.74 -4.88 9.57
N GLN A 20 11.15 -5.16 10.74
CA GLN A 20 10.44 -4.14 11.53
C GLN A 20 11.33 -2.91 11.78
N ASP A 21 12.61 -3.10 12.09
CA ASP A 21 13.54 -2.01 12.38
C ASP A 21 13.74 -1.08 11.17
N GLU A 22 13.71 -1.62 9.95
CA GLU A 22 13.78 -0.78 8.76
C GLU A 22 12.53 0.11 8.59
N PHE A 23 11.35 -0.39 8.92
CA PHE A 23 10.13 0.43 8.91
C PHE A 23 10.18 1.49 10.00
N CYS A 24 10.53 1.13 11.25
CA CYS A 24 10.69 2.09 12.34
C CYS A 24 11.68 3.19 11.98
N ARG A 25 12.82 2.83 11.38
CA ARG A 25 13.82 3.81 10.92
C ARG A 25 13.26 4.74 9.86
N ILE A 26 12.59 4.22 8.83
CA ILE A 26 12.03 5.06 7.76
C ILE A 26 10.94 6.00 8.29
N PHE A 27 10.09 5.54 9.21
CA PHE A 27 9.07 6.40 9.81
C PHE A 27 9.67 7.51 10.69
N ALA A 28 10.79 7.25 11.37
CA ALA A 28 11.52 8.28 12.10
C ALA A 28 12.29 9.24 11.17
N GLU A 29 12.95 8.73 10.13
CA GLU A 29 13.69 9.56 9.15
C GLU A 29 12.75 10.49 8.36
N ASP A 30 11.60 9.99 7.94
CA ASP A 30 10.65 10.69 7.09
C ASP A 30 9.43 11.23 7.87
N GLU A 31 9.51 11.35 9.20
CA GLU A 31 8.39 11.70 10.10
C GLU A 31 7.56 12.90 9.58
N ASN A 32 8.22 14.03 9.32
CA ASN A 32 7.57 15.24 8.82
C ASN A 32 6.92 15.04 7.44
N ALA A 33 7.56 14.27 6.56
CA ALA A 33 7.06 14.03 5.20
C ALA A 33 5.85 13.09 5.20
N LEU A 34 5.88 12.05 6.04
CA LEU A 34 4.77 11.11 6.19
C LEU A 34 3.59 11.74 6.94
N TYR A 35 3.85 12.55 7.96
CA TYR A 35 2.82 13.34 8.64
C TYR A 35 2.18 14.35 7.70
N LEU A 36 2.98 15.13 6.94
CA LEU A 36 2.44 16.09 5.97
C LEU A 36 1.59 15.39 4.91
N LEU A 37 2.04 14.23 4.41
CA LEU A 37 1.26 13.42 3.48
C LEU A 37 -0.08 12.99 4.10
N ALA A 38 -0.07 12.45 5.32
CA ALA A 38 -1.27 12.04 6.03
C ALA A 38 -2.22 13.24 6.26
N TYR A 39 -1.69 14.39 6.66
CA TYR A 39 -2.47 15.61 6.89
C TYR A 39 -3.11 16.14 5.60
N LEU A 40 -2.38 16.18 4.49
CA LEU A 40 -2.92 16.63 3.21
C LEU A 40 -4.04 15.72 2.70
N LEU A 41 -3.95 14.41 2.98
CA LEU A 41 -4.97 13.43 2.56
C LEU A 41 -6.19 13.41 3.48
N THR A 42 -6.00 13.69 4.78
CA THR A 42 -7.06 13.60 5.78
C THR A 42 -7.73 14.94 6.08
N THR A 43 -7.04 16.06 5.83
CA THR A 43 -7.46 17.44 6.15
C THR A 43 -7.77 17.67 7.63
N ASP A 44 -7.28 16.78 8.50
CA ASP A 44 -7.56 16.76 9.93
C ASP A 44 -6.30 16.28 10.67
N THR A 45 -5.85 17.04 11.65
CA THR A 45 -4.60 16.76 12.38
C THR A 45 -4.68 15.47 13.20
N LEU A 46 -5.82 15.19 13.83
CA LEU A 46 -6.01 14.00 14.66
C LEU A 46 -6.06 12.74 13.78
N LYS A 47 -6.75 12.82 12.63
CA LYS A 47 -6.74 11.72 11.65
C LYS A 47 -5.35 11.53 11.03
N ALA A 48 -4.57 12.59 10.83
CA ALA A 48 -3.22 12.49 10.31
C ALA A 48 -2.30 11.70 11.27
N GLU A 49 -2.34 12.00 12.57
CA GLU A 49 -1.58 11.27 13.58
C GLU A 49 -1.99 9.79 13.62
N GLN A 50 -3.29 9.51 13.66
CA GLN A 50 -3.82 8.14 13.62
C GLN A 50 -3.40 7.40 12.34
N CYS A 51 -3.42 8.08 11.20
CA CYS A 51 -3.03 7.51 9.90
C CYS A 51 -1.55 7.13 9.88
N VAL A 52 -0.66 7.94 10.49
CA VAL A 52 0.76 7.60 10.60
C VAL A 52 0.98 6.38 11.49
N VAL A 53 0.33 6.32 12.64
CA VAL A 53 0.45 5.19 13.57
C VAL A 53 -0.07 3.90 12.92
N ALA A 54 -1.28 3.94 12.35
CA ALA A 54 -1.85 2.79 11.65
C ALA A 54 -1.01 2.39 10.42
N GLY A 55 -0.47 3.36 9.69
CA GLY A 55 0.40 3.11 8.55
C GLY A 55 1.71 2.40 8.92
N LEU A 56 2.29 2.69 10.09
CA LEU A 56 3.46 1.98 10.61
C LEU A 56 3.11 0.55 11.00
N GLU A 57 2.03 0.36 11.76
CA GLU A 57 1.56 -0.96 12.20
C GLU A 57 1.26 -1.86 10.99
N ASP A 58 0.51 -1.35 10.02
CA ASP A 58 0.18 -2.06 8.79
C ASP A 58 1.41 -2.35 7.92
N SER A 59 2.44 -1.51 7.98
CA SER A 59 3.70 -1.75 7.26
C SER A 59 4.48 -2.92 7.86
N ILE A 60 4.41 -3.09 9.18
CA ILE A 60 5.10 -4.16 9.93
C ILE A 60 4.32 -5.49 9.83
N GLN A 61 2.99 -5.44 9.97
CA GLN A 61 2.14 -6.63 9.98
C GLN A 61 1.76 -7.12 8.57
N GLY A 62 2.00 -6.30 7.54
CA GLY A 62 1.67 -6.60 6.17
C GLY A 62 2.61 -7.60 5.49
N ASN A 63 2.46 -7.71 4.16
CA ASN A 63 3.27 -8.60 3.35
C ASN A 63 4.77 -8.26 3.44
N PRO A 64 5.68 -9.25 3.44
CA PRO A 64 7.10 -9.01 3.37
C PRO A 64 7.48 -8.19 2.13
N VAL A 65 8.24 -7.12 2.32
CA VAL A 65 8.67 -6.19 1.27
C VAL A 65 10.18 -6.20 1.14
N PHE A 66 10.74 -6.03 -0.07
CA PHE A 66 12.19 -5.88 -0.24
C PHE A 66 12.69 -4.60 0.44
N LYS A 67 13.91 -4.62 1.01
CA LYS A 67 14.48 -3.47 1.75
C LYS A 67 14.48 -2.16 0.96
N GLU A 68 14.76 -2.23 -0.33
CA GLU A 68 14.77 -1.06 -1.23
C GLU A 68 13.38 -0.43 -1.45
N TRP A 69 12.30 -1.14 -1.13
CA TRP A 69 10.92 -0.67 -1.28
C TRP A 69 10.31 -0.11 -0.01
N VAL A 70 10.99 -0.19 1.15
CA VAL A 70 10.44 0.19 2.47
C VAL A 70 9.87 1.61 2.45
N ARG A 71 10.59 2.58 1.88
CA ARG A 71 10.14 3.98 1.81
C ARG A 71 8.90 4.15 0.93
N SER A 72 8.86 3.52 -0.25
CA SER A 72 7.70 3.57 -1.15
C SER A 72 6.50 2.84 -0.56
N TRP A 73 6.75 1.72 0.13
CA TRP A 73 5.71 0.95 0.81
C TRP A 73 5.12 1.72 1.98
N SER A 74 5.95 2.38 2.80
CA SER A 74 5.50 3.23 3.92
C SER A 74 4.54 4.32 3.43
N LYS A 75 4.90 5.03 2.34
CA LYS A 75 4.02 6.03 1.71
C LYS A 75 2.70 5.41 1.21
N ARG A 76 2.77 4.22 0.59
CA ARG A 76 1.57 3.49 0.15
C ARG A 76 0.65 3.16 1.34
N MET A 77 1.21 2.74 2.48
CA MET A 77 0.43 2.42 3.66
C MET A 77 -0.24 3.65 4.28
N ILE A 78 0.44 4.80 4.28
CA ILE A 78 -0.18 6.09 4.64
C ILE A 78 -1.36 6.42 3.72
N ILE A 79 -1.17 6.33 2.40
CA ILE A 79 -2.23 6.63 1.43
C ILE A 79 -3.44 5.71 1.62
N LYS A 80 -3.19 4.39 1.77
CA LYS A 80 -4.24 3.39 1.99
C LYS A 80 -5.03 3.70 3.27
N ASN A 81 -4.34 3.96 4.38
CA ASN A 81 -4.98 4.26 5.68
C ASN A 81 -5.76 5.58 5.61
N ALA A 82 -5.20 6.63 5.01
CA ALA A 82 -5.89 7.90 4.84
C ALA A 82 -7.20 7.72 4.06
N ILE A 83 -7.17 7.00 2.93
CA ILE A 83 -8.37 6.68 2.14
C ILE A 83 -9.41 5.98 3.02
N GLN A 84 -9.02 4.98 3.80
CA GLN A 84 -9.95 4.27 4.68
C GLN A 84 -10.58 5.19 5.74
N MET A 85 -9.82 6.16 6.27
CA MET A 85 -10.28 7.11 7.30
C MET A 85 -11.18 8.24 6.77
N VAL A 86 -11.06 8.59 5.49
CA VAL A 86 -11.87 9.65 4.86
C VAL A 86 -12.95 9.13 3.93
N SER A 87 -12.89 7.85 3.54
CA SER A 87 -13.91 7.24 2.69
C SER A 87 -15.26 7.33 3.39
N PRO A 88 -16.30 7.87 2.73
CA PRO A 88 -17.64 7.81 3.28
C PRO A 88 -18.00 6.33 3.45
N ALA A 89 -18.33 5.93 4.68
CA ALA A 89 -18.67 4.55 4.98
C ALA A 89 -19.81 4.10 4.06
N LEU A 90 -19.51 3.23 3.10
CA LEU A 90 -20.54 2.55 2.29
C LEU A 90 -21.34 1.52 3.13
N GLY A 91 -21.23 1.54 4.47
CA GLY A 91 -21.66 0.43 5.32
C GLY A 91 -21.80 0.79 6.80
N GLN A 92 -22.56 1.84 7.13
CA GLN A 92 -23.51 1.71 8.25
C GLN A 92 -24.89 1.30 7.72
N MET A 93 -24.95 0.48 6.67
CA MET A 93 -26.16 -0.21 6.25
C MET A 93 -26.32 -1.49 7.08
N ASN A 94 -26.47 -1.33 8.39
CA ASN A 94 -27.02 -2.38 9.25
C ASN A 94 -28.52 -2.47 8.95
N GLY A 95 -28.84 -3.23 7.90
CA GLY A 95 -30.20 -3.47 7.45
C GLY A 95 -30.17 -3.83 5.98
N ALA A 96 -30.09 -5.13 5.68
CA ALA A 96 -30.40 -5.60 4.34
C ALA A 96 -31.80 -5.09 3.93
N PRO A 97 -31.99 -4.76 2.65
CA PRO A 97 -32.44 -5.81 1.75
C PRO A 97 -31.46 -6.01 0.61
N HIS A 98 -31.23 -7.28 0.35
CA HIS A 98 -30.66 -7.82 -0.88
C HIS A 98 -31.46 -7.27 -2.07
N VAL A 99 -30.99 -6.19 -2.70
CA VAL A 99 -31.45 -5.80 -4.03
C VAL A 99 -30.24 -5.99 -4.93
N SER A 100 -30.30 -7.07 -5.71
CA SER A 100 -29.47 -7.27 -6.88
C SER A 100 -29.77 -6.12 -7.84
N ASP A 101 -29.00 -5.03 -7.75
CA ASP A 101 -29.05 -3.99 -8.75
C ASP A 101 -27.68 -3.89 -9.39
N SER A 102 -27.56 -4.65 -10.47
CA SER A 102 -26.36 -4.71 -11.31
C SER A 102 -26.13 -3.41 -12.09
N ASP A 103 -26.97 -2.39 -11.89
CA ASP A 103 -27.03 -1.15 -12.69
C ASP A 103 -26.48 0.11 -12.00
N ALA A 104 -25.97 0.03 -10.76
CA ALA A 104 -25.55 1.23 -10.01
C ALA A 104 -24.08 1.65 -10.18
N LEU A 105 -23.25 0.91 -10.94
CA LEU A 105 -21.89 1.33 -11.28
C LEU A 105 -21.78 1.61 -12.77
N GLY A 106 -22.42 2.70 -13.21
CA GLY A 106 -22.16 3.36 -14.50
C GLY A 106 -20.77 4.00 -14.56
N LEU A 107 -19.74 3.29 -14.11
CA LEU A 107 -18.37 3.57 -14.47
C LEU A 107 -18.07 2.65 -15.65
N ASN A 108 -17.79 3.24 -16.81
CA ASN A 108 -17.08 2.59 -17.92
C ASN A 108 -15.69 2.17 -17.42
N LEU A 109 -15.65 1.20 -16.50
CA LEU A 109 -14.44 0.59 -16.01
C LEU A 109 -14.10 -0.43 -17.08
N GLU A 110 -13.29 0.04 -18.04
CA GLU A 110 -12.80 -0.68 -19.22
C GLU A 110 -12.86 -2.19 -19.04
N ASP A 111 -13.46 -2.90 -19.99
CA ASP A 111 -13.69 -4.35 -20.05
C ASP A 111 -12.53 -5.22 -19.50
N SER A 112 -11.30 -4.69 -19.51
CA SER A 112 -10.13 -5.27 -18.86
C SER A 112 -10.28 -5.51 -17.35
N LEU A 113 -10.98 -4.67 -16.60
CA LEU A 113 -11.12 -4.80 -15.15
C LEU A 113 -12.25 -5.77 -14.76
N ALA A 114 -13.27 -5.90 -15.60
CA ALA A 114 -14.32 -6.90 -15.43
C ALA A 114 -13.76 -8.34 -15.47
N ALA A 115 -12.76 -8.58 -16.33
CA ALA A 115 -12.08 -9.87 -16.40
C ALA A 115 -11.34 -10.23 -15.11
N VAL A 116 -10.77 -9.25 -14.40
CA VAL A 116 -10.07 -9.46 -13.13
C VAL A 116 -11.02 -9.92 -12.03
N LEU A 117 -12.25 -9.40 -12.01
CA LEU A 117 -13.28 -9.80 -11.05
C LEU A 117 -13.82 -11.22 -11.29
N GLN A 118 -13.57 -11.81 -12.46
CA GLN A 118 -13.99 -13.16 -12.82
C GLN A 118 -12.89 -14.22 -12.64
N LEU A 119 -11.70 -13.83 -12.16
CA LEU A 119 -10.62 -14.79 -11.91
C LEU A 119 -10.94 -15.66 -10.69
N ALA A 120 -10.75 -16.97 -10.84
CA ALA A 120 -10.80 -17.90 -9.72
C ALA A 120 -9.67 -17.58 -8.70
N PRO A 121 -9.88 -17.88 -7.40
CA PRO A 121 -8.83 -17.74 -6.39
C PRO A 121 -7.59 -18.54 -6.80
N LEU A 122 -6.41 -17.97 -6.59
CA LEU A 122 -5.15 -18.65 -6.88
C LEU A 122 -4.95 -19.76 -5.84
N GLU A 123 -4.92 -21.01 -6.29
CA GLU A 123 -4.56 -22.21 -5.50
C GLU A 123 -3.08 -22.23 -5.11
#